data_AF-B4N9G7-F1
#
_entry.id   AF-B4N9G7-F1
#
_cell.length_a   1.000
_cell.length_b   1.000
_cell.length_c   1.000
_cell.angle_alpha   90.00
_cell.angle_beta   90.00
_cell.angle_gamma   90.00
#
_symmetry.space_group_name_H-M   'P 1'
#
loop_
_entity.id
_entity.type
_entity.pdbx_description
1 polymer ?
#
loop_
_entity_poly.entity_id
_entity_poly.type
_entity_poly.pdbx_seq_one_letter_code
_entity_poly.pdbx_strand_id
1 'polypeptide(L)'
;MRFALFAFLAVCLLAFVLASPGKTNTKTNSCVRACGDDYEPICAKAKNSSKERLLTFGSQCVMANYNCQHADDPFEQKSKGECGGGVSVRLS
;
A
#
# COMPACT_ATOMS: atom_id res chain seq x y z
N MET A 1 -48.32 27.27 -11.80
CA MET A 1 -48.32 26.14 -10.84
C MET A 1 -47.79 24.83 -11.45
N ARG A 2 -48.28 24.39 -12.63
CA ARG A 2 -47.78 23.17 -13.32
C ARG A 2 -46.31 23.25 -13.76
N PHE A 3 -45.86 24.38 -14.33
CA PHE A 3 -44.46 24.56 -14.72
C PHE A 3 -43.47 24.52 -13.55
N ALA A 4 -43.87 25.06 -12.39
CA ALA A 4 -43.05 24.99 -11.17
C ALA A 4 -42.92 23.55 -10.66
N LEU A 5 -43.99 22.74 -10.75
CA LEU A 5 -43.95 21.32 -10.40
C LEU A 5 -43.02 20.52 -11.32
N PHE A 6 -43.08 20.77 -12.63
CA PHE A 6 -42.18 20.10 -13.59
C PHE A 6 -40.71 20.49 -13.39
N ALA A 7 -40.44 21.76 -13.10
CA ALA A 7 -39.09 22.23 -12.80
C ALA A 7 -38.55 21.61 -11.51
N PHE A 8 -39.37 21.52 -10.46
CA PHE A 8 -38.97 20.91 -9.19
C PHE A 8 -38.68 19.42 -9.35
N LEU A 9 -39.51 18.70 -10.12
CA LEU A 9 -39.35 17.27 -10.37
C LEU A 9 -38.08 17.00 -11.21
N ALA A 10 -37.77 17.84 -12.19
CA ALA A 10 -36.53 17.76 -12.96
C ALA A 10 -35.27 17.97 -12.10
N VAL A 11 -35.31 18.93 -11.17
CA VAL A 11 -34.21 19.18 -10.21
C VAL A 11 -34.01 17.99 -9.27
N CYS A 12 -35.10 17.39 -8.77
CA CYS A 12 -35.02 16.20 -7.93
C CYS A 12 -34.39 15.01 -8.68
N LEU A 13 -34.79 14.75 -9.92
CA LEU A 13 -34.21 13.67 -10.73
C LEU A 13 -32.72 13.88 -11.01
N LEU A 14 -32.29 15.12 -11.27
CA LEU A 14 -30.87 15.48 -11.40
C LEU A 14 -30.07 15.21 -10.11
N ALA A 15 -30.64 15.50 -8.95
CA ALA A 15 -30.00 15.22 -7.66
C ALA A 15 -29.79 13.71 -7.43
N PHE A 16 -30.73 12.86 -7.84
CA PHE A 16 -30.59 11.41 -7.73
C PHE A 16 -29.48 10.83 -8.63
N VAL A 17 -29.25 11.41 -9.82
CA VAL A 17 -28.16 10.97 -10.70
C VAL A 17 -26.79 11.27 -10.08
N LEU A 18 -26.63 12.45 -9.47
CA LEU A 18 -25.39 12.89 -8.82
C LEU A 18 -25.13 12.17 -7.48
N ALA A 19 -26.17 11.67 -6.82
CA ALA A 19 -26.07 10.93 -5.55
C ALA A 19 -25.84 9.43 -5.75
N SER A 20 -25.43 8.98 -6.94
CA SER A 20 -24.98 7.60 -7.13
C SER A 20 -23.78 7.35 -6.23
N PRO A 21 -23.81 6.36 -5.32
CA PRO A 21 -22.63 6.03 -4.52
C PRO A 21 -21.57 5.55 -5.49
N GLY A 22 -20.60 6.42 -5.78
CA GLY A 22 -19.41 6.04 -6.53
C GLY A 22 -18.82 4.85 -5.79
N LYS A 23 -18.77 3.70 -6.46
CA LYS A 23 -18.10 2.50 -5.95
C LYS A 23 -16.64 2.87 -5.75
N THR A 24 -16.33 3.39 -4.57
CA THR A 24 -14.97 3.45 -4.07
C THR A 24 -14.56 2.00 -4.00
N ASN A 25 -13.77 1.57 -4.97
CA ASN A 25 -13.00 0.36 -4.84
C ASN A 25 -11.94 0.67 -3.76
N THR A 26 -12.36 0.80 -2.51
CA THR A 26 -11.52 0.50 -1.37
C THR A 26 -11.30 -1.01 -1.44
N LYS A 27 -10.45 -1.43 -2.39
CA LYS A 27 -9.55 -2.54 -2.12
C LYS A 27 -8.81 -2.07 -0.88
N THR A 28 -9.30 -2.47 0.29
CA THR A 28 -8.48 -2.47 1.49
C THR A 28 -7.21 -3.20 1.06
N ASN A 29 -6.12 -2.45 0.84
CA ASN A 29 -4.82 -3.03 0.55
C ASN A 29 -4.44 -3.78 1.83
N SER A 30 -4.91 -5.01 1.96
CA SER A 30 -4.62 -5.88 3.08
C SER A 30 -3.21 -6.40 2.84
N CYS A 31 -2.21 -5.54 3.08
CA CYS A 31 -0.83 -5.97 3.20
C CYS A 31 -0.78 -7.11 4.22
N VAL A 32 -0.02 -8.15 3.90
CA VAL A 32 0.06 -9.38 4.69
C VAL A 32 0.65 -9.04 6.06
N ARG A 33 -0.18 -9.01 7.11
CA ARG A 33 0.27 -8.60 8.45
C ARG A 33 1.00 -9.67 9.24
N ALA A 34 0.85 -10.93 8.85
CA ALA A 34 1.45 -12.07 9.54
C ALA A 34 2.41 -12.77 8.59
N CYS A 35 3.71 -12.53 8.79
CA CYS A 35 4.76 -13.40 8.28
C CYS A 35 5.04 -14.45 9.35
N GLY A 36 5.32 -15.69 8.95
CA GLY A 36 5.69 -16.76 9.88
C GLY A 36 7.01 -16.46 10.60
N ASP A 37 7.36 -17.31 11.57
CA ASP A 37 8.56 -17.17 12.39
C ASP A 37 9.84 -17.68 11.71
N ASP A 38 9.73 -18.14 10.45
CA ASP A 38 10.86 -18.62 9.66
C ASP A 38 11.83 -17.47 9.34
N TYR A 39 13.01 -17.53 9.95
CA TYR A 39 14.06 -16.55 9.77
C TYR A 39 14.95 -16.92 8.58
N GLU A 40 14.62 -16.36 7.42
CA GLU A 40 15.39 -16.45 6.17
C GLU A 40 15.86 -15.04 5.75
N PRO A 41 16.91 -14.50 6.40
CA PRO A 41 17.25 -13.09 6.25
C PRO A 41 17.64 -12.75 4.82
N ILE A 42 17.22 -11.56 4.40
CA ILE A 42 17.58 -10.98 3.11
C ILE A 42 18.12 -9.56 3.29
N CYS A 43 19.20 -9.27 2.58
CA CYS A 43 19.75 -7.94 2.52
C CYS A 43 19.07 -7.21 1.37
N ALA A 44 18.42 -6.10 1.68
CA ALA A 44 17.71 -5.31 0.69
C ALA A 44 18.26 -3.89 0.64
N LYS A 45 18.13 -3.25 -0.52
CA LYS A 45 18.54 -1.87 -0.77
C LYS A 45 17.33 -1.03 -1.18
N ALA A 46 17.30 0.23 -0.77
CA ALA A 46 16.24 1.14 -1.18
C ALA A 46 16.26 1.36 -2.70
N LYS A 47 15.11 1.23 -3.37
CA LYS A 47 15.00 1.33 -4.82
C LYS A 47 15.07 2.78 -5.32
N ASN A 48 14.47 3.70 -4.56
CA ASN A 48 14.25 5.09 -4.97
C ASN A 48 15.24 6.08 -4.33
N SER A 49 16.29 5.59 -3.66
CA SER A 49 17.24 6.45 -2.94
C SER A 49 18.54 6.61 -3.71
N SER A 50 19.01 7.86 -3.85
CA SER A 50 20.34 8.16 -4.44
C SER A 50 21.50 7.75 -3.52
N LYS A 51 21.24 7.48 -2.24
CA LYS A 51 22.21 6.95 -1.29
C LYS A 51 21.95 5.47 -1.08
N GLU A 52 23.03 4.70 -0.91
CA GLU A 52 22.91 3.29 -0.57
C GLU A 52 22.34 3.14 0.84
N ARG A 53 21.03 2.94 0.93
CA ARG A 53 20.34 2.51 2.16
C ARG A 53 20.14 1.01 2.11
N LEU A 54 20.81 0.31 3.00
CA LEU A 54 20.64 -1.12 3.21
C LEU A 54 19.73 -1.37 4.41
N LEU A 55 18.97 -2.45 4.35
CA LEU A 55 18.18 -2.95 5.46
C LEU A 55 18.11 -4.47 5.37
N THR A 56 18.28 -5.15 6.51
CA THR A 56 18.06 -6.58 6.60
C THR A 56 16.59 -6.83 6.89
N PHE A 57 15.93 -7.67 6.11
CA PHE A 57 14.59 -8.19 6.43
C PHE A 57 14.71 -9.63 6.89
N GLY A 58 13.93 -10.02 7.91
CA GLY A 58 13.95 -11.37 8.48
C GLY A 58 13.44 -12.45 7.54
N SER A 59 12.64 -12.08 6.53
CA SER A 59 12.27 -12.94 5.42
C SER A 59 11.80 -12.13 4.21
N GLN A 60 11.61 -12.82 3.08
CA GLN A 60 11.01 -12.22 1.88
C GLN A 60 9.57 -11.75 2.11
N CYS A 61 8.82 -12.43 2.99
CA CYS A 61 7.47 -12.00 3.37
C CYS A 61 7.50 -10.63 4.06
N VAL A 62 8.44 -10.42 5.00
CA VAL A 62 8.54 -9.16 5.74
C VAL A 62 8.89 -8.01 4.82
N MET A 63 9.82 -8.20 3.87
CA MET A 63 10.14 -7.18 2.86
C MET A 63 8.93 -6.87 1.97
N ALA A 64 8.20 -7.89 1.52
CA ALA A 64 7.01 -7.69 0.69
C ALA A 64 5.89 -6.95 1.45
N ASN A 65 5.69 -7.28 2.73
CA ASN A 65 4.75 -6.57 3.61
C ASN A 65 5.18 -5.12 3.82
N TYR A 66 6.46 -4.86 4.10
CA TYR A 66 7.00 -3.52 4.22
C TYR A 66 6.77 -2.71 2.94
N ASN A 67 7.11 -3.27 1.77
CA ASN A 67 6.93 -2.59 0.48
C ASN A 67 5.45 -2.32 0.17
N CYS A 68 4.54 -3.18 0.62
CA CYS A 68 3.11 -2.96 0.50
C CYS A 68 2.65 -1.78 1.37
N GLN A 69 3.18 -1.65 2.60
CA GLN A 69 2.86 -0.56 3.52
C GLN A 69 3.55 0.76 3.15
N HIS A 70 4.72 0.70 2.52
CA HIS A 70 5.60 1.82 2.19
C HIS A 70 5.88 1.86 0.68
N ALA A 71 4.83 2.02 -0.12
CA ALA A 71 4.92 1.98 -1.58
C ALA A 71 5.76 3.13 -2.20
N ASP A 72 5.92 4.23 -1.45
CA ASP A 72 6.73 5.39 -1.80
C ASP A 72 8.24 5.15 -1.64
N ASP A 73 8.64 4.28 -0.70
CA ASP A 73 10.03 3.96 -0.39
C ASP A 73 10.30 2.44 -0.31
N PRO A 74 10.15 1.71 -1.45
CA PRO A 74 10.31 0.27 -1.47
C PRO A 74 11.77 -0.15 -1.45
N PHE A 75 12.00 -1.35 -0.91
CA PHE A 75 13.28 -2.04 -0.92
C PHE A 75 13.27 -3.17 -1.95
N GLU A 76 14.42 -3.40 -2.58
CA GLU A 76 14.65 -4.56 -3.45
C GLU A 76 15.77 -5.43 -2.89
N GLN A 77 15.65 -6.75 -3.09
CA GLN A 77 16.65 -7.70 -2.62
C GLN A 77 17.99 -7.44 -3.33
N LYS A 78 19.05 -7.28 -2.54
CA LYS A 78 20.44 -7.18 -2.99
C LYS A 78 21.17 -8.52 -2.89
N SER A 79 20.99 -9.24 -1.77
CA SER A 79 21.58 -10.56 -1.55
C SER A 79 20.75 -11.40 -0.56
N LYS A 80 20.99 -12.71 -0.55
CA LYS A 80 20.53 -13.59 0.53
C LYS A 80 21.42 -13.39 1.76
N GLY A 81 20.86 -13.58 2.96
CA GLY A 81 21.54 -13.33 4.22
C GLY A 81 21.39 -11.89 4.71
N GLU A 82 21.87 -11.62 5.91
CA GLU A 82 21.86 -10.27 6.50
C GLU A 82 22.80 -9.30 5.76
N CYS A 83 22.49 -8.02 5.76
CA CYS A 83 23.42 -7.00 5.32
C CYS A 83 24.61 -6.90 6.30
N GLY A 84 25.84 -6.85 5.78
CA GLY A 84 27.03 -6.59 6.60
C GLY A 84 27.11 -5.14 7.09
N GLY A 85 27.91 -4.89 8.13
CA GLY A 85 28.21 -3.52 8.60
C GLY A 85 27.27 -2.98 9.69
N GLY A 86 26.55 -3.84 10.41
CA GLY A 86 25.71 -3.43 11.55
C GLY A 86 24.42 -2.72 11.16
N VAL A 87 23.88 -3.07 9.99
CA VAL A 87 22.63 -2.49 9.47
C VAL A 87 21.44 -3.01 10.27
N SER A 88 20.38 -2.22 10.35
CA SER A 88 19.18 -2.60 11.09
C SER A 88 18.49 -3.83 10.49
N VAL A 89 17.88 -4.63 11.37
CA VAL A 89 17.14 -5.84 11.02
C VAL A 89 15.66 -5.62 11.31
N ARG A 90 14.80 -5.98 10.35
CA ARG A 90 13.36 -5.89 10.46
C ARG A 90 12.73 -7.28 10.35
N LEU A 91 12.09 -7.72 11.42
CA LEU A 91 11.51 -9.06 11.55
C LEU A 91 10.00 -9.12 11.25
N SER A 92 9.32 -7.97 11.15
CA SER A 92 7.86 -7.86 10.94
C SER A 92 7.45 -6.59 10.20
#